data_AF-A0A1V6V3W7-F1
#
_entry.id   AF-A0A1V6V3W7-F1
#
_cell.length_a   1.000
_cell.length_b   1.000
_cell.length_c   1.000
_cell.angle_alpha   90.00
_cell.angle_beta   90.00
_cell.angle_gamma   90.00
#
_symmetry.space_group_name_H-M   'P 1'
#
loop_
_entity.id
_entity.type
_entity.pdbx_description
1 polymer ?
#
loop_
_entity_poly.entity_id
_entity_poly.type
_entity_poly.pdbx_seq_one_letter_code
_entity_poly.pdbx_strand_id
1 'polypeptide(L)'
;LGRRFSHLPLRLQHAVSWRRFFQAPTPGVLQWLDIPSYLQGGVLAALFIANIITISLHAQTWADVQKRAGCLAVTHLVPLCSGFSFSLPAHVYYVERDTFHWAHRWLGRICVLHCLLHGSVLGANARNTSLGAPLAIPLLAGCSLVSILPWTLAAILRRWPQLGLKVHHLLALIATGALFYHLIDRVSSYRWVLLGGICAGCAWGAGTCLHTMWFHRSWRITSRRALAQSFNRLLWLDIAVPMDWVAQPGQGKVLVAASSILRGVRGHSPQRARSTDHSHVT
;
A
#
# COMPACT_ATOMS: atom_id res chain seq x y z
N LEU A 1 -10.08 -4.59 69.24
CA LEU A 1 -9.06 -5.09 68.28
C LEU A 1 -9.76 -5.57 67.02
N GLY A 2 -9.35 -5.08 65.85
CA GLY A 2 -9.53 -5.81 64.59
C GLY A 2 -10.43 -5.19 63.53
N ARG A 3 -9.78 -4.50 62.58
CA ARG A 3 -10.15 -4.32 61.16
C ARG A 3 -11.27 -3.33 60.82
N ARG A 4 -10.87 -2.09 60.55
CA ARG A 4 -11.63 -1.18 59.68
C ARG A 4 -10.75 -0.16 58.96
N PHE A 5 -9.72 -0.62 58.24
CA PHE A 5 -9.00 0.21 57.27
C PHE A 5 -8.40 -0.68 56.17
N SER A 6 -9.09 -0.82 55.04
CA SER A 6 -8.49 -1.21 53.74
C SER A 6 -9.54 -1.19 52.61
N HIS A 7 -10.19 -0.04 52.38
CA HIS A 7 -10.91 0.19 51.13
C HIS A 7 -10.47 1.53 50.55
N LEU A 8 -9.26 1.53 49.99
CA LEU A 8 -8.68 2.39 48.96
C LEU A 8 -7.15 2.16 49.08
N PRO A 9 -6.46 1.59 48.08
CA PRO A 9 -6.52 1.99 46.68
C PRO A 9 -6.42 0.79 45.70
N LEU A 10 -7.52 0.37 45.08
CA LEU A 10 -7.50 -0.56 43.93
C LEU A 10 -8.31 0.00 42.75
N ARG A 11 -8.24 1.33 42.56
CA ARG A 11 -8.83 2.02 41.40
C ARG A 11 -7.78 2.70 40.52
N LEU A 12 -6.54 2.21 40.57
CA LEU A 12 -5.40 2.74 39.81
C LEU A 12 -4.51 1.63 39.21
N GLN A 13 -5.11 0.48 38.88
CA GLN A 13 -4.51 -0.50 37.98
C GLN A 13 -5.49 -0.82 36.85
N HIS A 14 -5.92 0.22 36.12
CA HIS A 14 -6.13 0.01 34.69
C HIS A 14 -4.74 -0.25 34.11
N ALA A 15 -4.31 -1.51 34.11
CA ALA A 15 -3.25 -1.94 33.22
C ALA A 15 -3.74 -1.63 31.82
N VAL A 16 -3.32 -0.47 31.28
CA VAL A 16 -3.52 -0.12 29.89
C VAL A 16 -2.86 -1.25 29.13
N SER A 17 -3.68 -2.14 28.57
CA SER A 17 -3.16 -3.21 27.73
C SER A 17 -2.46 -2.54 26.56
N TRP A 18 -1.12 -2.59 26.53
CA TRP A 18 -0.32 -1.99 25.47
C TRP A 18 -0.82 -2.41 24.08
N ARG A 19 -1.29 -3.66 23.94
CA ARG A 19 -1.96 -4.16 22.74
C ARG A 19 -3.19 -3.31 22.36
N ARG A 20 -4.08 -3.02 23.30
CA ARG A 20 -5.26 -2.17 23.05
C ARG A 20 -4.88 -0.73 22.73
N PHE A 21 -3.85 -0.20 23.38
CA PHE A 21 -3.36 1.14 23.09
C PHE A 21 -2.81 1.25 21.67
N PHE A 22 -1.92 0.33 21.26
CA PHE A 22 -1.33 0.35 19.91
C PHE A 22 -2.34 0.11 18.79
N GLN A 23 -3.42 -0.62 19.08
CA GLN A 23 -4.53 -0.87 18.15
C GLN A 23 -5.64 0.17 18.24
N ALA A 24 -5.57 1.12 19.18
CA ALA A 24 -6.58 2.15 19.31
C ALA A 24 -6.58 3.07 18.08
N PRO A 25 -7.76 3.50 17.62
CA PRO A 25 -7.87 4.45 16.54
C PRO A 25 -7.20 5.77 16.92
N THR A 26 -6.47 6.35 15.98
CA THR A 26 -5.82 7.65 16.15
C THR A 26 -6.82 8.80 16.03
N PRO A 27 -6.47 10.02 16.49
CA PRO A 27 -7.25 11.23 16.24
C PRO A 27 -7.59 11.43 14.76
N GLY A 28 -8.74 12.06 14.47
CA GLY A 28 -9.27 12.17 13.11
C GLY A 28 -8.26 12.71 12.08
N VAL A 29 -7.43 13.68 12.45
CA VAL A 29 -6.39 14.25 11.54
C VAL A 29 -5.39 13.19 11.06
N LEU A 30 -4.95 12.28 11.94
CA LEU A 30 -4.03 11.20 11.58
C LEU A 30 -4.73 10.15 10.70
N GLN A 31 -6.02 9.92 10.90
CA GLN A 31 -6.81 9.05 10.03
C GLN A 31 -6.96 9.62 8.62
N TRP A 32 -7.12 10.94 8.48
CA TRP A 32 -7.11 11.63 7.18
C TRP A 32 -5.77 11.47 6.44
N LEU A 33 -4.68 11.41 7.20
CA LEU A 33 -3.35 11.10 6.66
C LEU A 33 -3.15 9.62 6.37
N ASP A 34 -4.15 8.75 6.58
CA ASP A 34 -4.06 7.29 6.40
C ASP A 34 -3.13 6.63 7.44
N ILE A 35 -3.27 7.03 8.71
CA ILE A 35 -2.60 6.44 9.87
C ILE A 35 -3.67 5.95 10.86
N PRO A 36 -4.31 4.78 10.64
CA PRO A 36 -5.46 4.35 11.42
C PRO A 36 -5.14 3.86 12.84
N SER A 37 -3.88 3.54 13.19
CA SER A 37 -3.51 3.07 14.53
C SER A 37 -2.19 3.67 15.03
N TYR A 38 -2.01 3.71 16.35
CA TYR A 38 -0.76 4.18 16.97
C TYR A 38 0.45 3.31 16.62
N LEU A 39 0.26 2.00 16.39
CA LEU A 39 1.33 1.13 15.88
C LEU A 39 1.85 1.63 14.52
N GLN A 40 0.94 1.86 13.58
CA GLN A 40 1.29 2.36 12.26
C GLN A 40 1.89 3.77 12.32
N GLY A 41 1.38 4.62 13.22
CA GLY A 41 1.98 5.92 13.52
C GLY A 41 3.42 5.79 14.04
N GLY A 42 3.68 4.84 14.95
CA GLY A 42 5.01 4.56 15.47
C GLY A 42 5.98 4.03 14.43
N VAL A 43 5.54 3.09 13.58
CA VAL A 43 6.34 2.58 12.44
C VAL A 43 6.71 3.72 11.49
N LEU A 44 5.75 4.58 11.18
CA LEU A 44 5.98 5.71 10.30
C LEU A 44 6.92 6.75 10.92
N ALA A 45 6.77 7.05 12.22
CA ALA A 45 7.67 7.94 12.95
C ALA A 45 9.10 7.41 12.96
N ALA A 46 9.29 6.12 13.27
CA ALA A 46 10.60 5.47 13.21
C ALA A 46 11.20 5.54 11.81
N LEU A 47 10.40 5.31 10.76
CA LEU A 47 10.83 5.42 9.38
C LEU A 47 11.27 6.85 9.04
N PHE A 48 10.51 7.88 9.41
CA PHE A 48 10.90 9.27 9.18
C PHE A 48 12.18 9.64 9.92
N ILE A 49 12.31 9.26 11.20
CA ILE A 49 13.53 9.50 11.99
C ILE A 49 14.74 8.85 11.32
N ALA A 50 14.63 7.59 10.91
CA ALA A 50 15.71 6.88 10.23
C ALA A 50 16.10 7.55 8.89
N ASN A 51 15.13 8.05 8.14
CA ASN A 51 15.38 8.79 6.89
C ASN A 51 16.07 10.13 7.15
N ILE A 52 15.63 10.89 8.17
CA ILE A 52 16.24 12.16 8.57
C ILE A 52 17.70 11.92 8.95
N ILE A 53 17.96 10.94 9.82
CA ILE A 53 19.33 10.57 10.24
C ILE A 53 20.16 10.20 9.01
N THR A 54 19.66 9.34 8.12
CA THR A 54 20.43 8.92 6.94
C THR A 54 20.83 10.09 6.03
N ILE A 55 19.95 11.08 5.88
CA ILE A 55 20.24 12.27 5.07
C ILE A 55 21.17 13.24 5.78
N SER A 56 20.96 13.48 7.08
CA SER A 56 21.65 14.55 7.82
C SER A 56 22.98 14.12 8.42
N LEU A 57 23.14 12.84 8.78
CA LEU A 57 24.30 12.37 9.53
C LEU A 57 25.58 12.50 8.68
N HIS A 58 26.53 13.33 9.13
CA HIS A 58 27.76 13.65 8.40
C HIS A 58 27.54 14.35 7.04
N ALA A 59 26.39 14.97 6.79
CA ALA A 59 26.23 15.83 5.63
C ALA A 59 26.89 17.19 5.92
N GLN A 60 27.92 17.54 5.15
CA GLN A 60 28.65 18.80 5.31
C GLN A 60 28.09 19.89 4.39
N THR A 61 27.46 19.48 3.29
CA THR A 61 26.92 20.39 2.30
C THR A 61 25.48 20.04 1.93
N TRP A 62 24.76 21.02 1.41
CA TRP A 62 23.43 20.81 0.85
C TRP A 62 23.44 19.84 -0.35
N ALA A 63 24.54 19.82 -1.11
CA ALA A 63 24.73 18.87 -2.20
C ALA A 63 24.78 17.42 -1.70
N ASP A 64 25.38 17.16 -0.53
CA ASP A 64 25.41 15.83 0.09
C ASP A 64 24.00 15.37 0.48
N VAL A 65 23.22 16.28 1.09
CA VAL A 65 21.81 16.04 1.45
C VAL A 65 21.01 15.67 0.19
N GLN A 66 21.14 16.46 -0.88
CA GLN A 66 20.42 16.23 -2.14
C GLN A 66 20.84 14.92 -2.82
N LYS A 67 22.13 14.58 -2.81
CA LYS A 67 22.63 13.30 -3.35
C LYS A 67 22.07 12.11 -2.57
N ARG A 68 22.08 12.18 -1.24
CA ARG A 68 21.53 11.14 -0.35
C ARG A 68 20.02 11.00 -0.49
N ALA A 69 19.30 12.12 -0.61
CA ALA A 69 17.87 12.11 -0.91
C ALA A 69 17.57 11.39 -2.23
N GLY A 70 18.38 11.64 -3.28
CA GLY A 70 18.26 10.91 -4.54
C GLY A 70 18.45 9.40 -4.38
N CYS A 71 19.47 8.97 -3.64
CA CYS A 71 19.69 7.56 -3.32
C CYS A 71 18.51 6.94 -2.56
N LEU A 72 18.01 7.62 -1.52
CA LEU A 72 16.87 7.15 -0.73
C LEU A 72 15.58 7.10 -1.54
N ALA A 73 15.35 8.04 -2.46
CA ALA A 73 14.22 7.99 -3.38
C ALA A 73 14.25 6.68 -4.17
N VAL A 74 15.40 6.29 -4.73
CA VAL A 74 15.54 5.00 -5.43
C VAL A 74 15.33 3.83 -4.47
N THR A 75 15.89 3.87 -3.26
CA THR A 75 15.71 2.81 -2.26
C THR A 75 14.23 2.58 -1.90
N HIS A 76 13.45 3.65 -1.73
CA HIS A 76 12.00 3.54 -1.50
C HIS A 76 11.23 3.14 -2.74
N LEU A 77 11.76 3.41 -3.93
CA LEU A 77 11.17 2.98 -5.19
C LEU A 77 11.30 1.48 -5.44
N VAL A 78 12.37 0.84 -4.95
CA VAL A 78 12.58 -0.62 -5.09
C VAL A 78 11.38 -1.44 -4.61
N PRO A 79 10.87 -1.29 -3.37
CA PRO A 79 9.69 -2.03 -2.93
C PRO A 79 8.39 -1.64 -3.66
N LEU A 80 8.33 -0.42 -4.24
CA LEU A 80 7.19 0.00 -5.08
C LEU A 80 7.21 -0.72 -6.43
N CYS A 81 8.38 -0.88 -7.03
CA CYS A 81 8.58 -1.59 -8.31
C CYS A 81 8.59 -3.12 -8.14
N SER A 82 8.90 -3.64 -6.96
CA SER A 82 9.02 -5.07 -6.71
C SER A 82 7.70 -5.82 -6.66
N GLY A 83 6.57 -5.20 -6.98
CA GLY A 83 5.27 -5.90 -6.97
C GLY A 83 4.84 -6.40 -5.59
N PHE A 84 5.42 -5.85 -4.51
CA PHE A 84 5.17 -6.29 -3.14
C PHE A 84 3.69 -6.13 -2.72
N SER A 85 2.95 -5.26 -3.40
CA SER A 85 1.52 -5.03 -3.19
C SER A 85 0.61 -6.02 -3.92
N PHE A 86 1.17 -6.99 -4.67
CA PHE A 86 0.36 -8.05 -5.28
C PHE A 86 -0.20 -9.01 -4.22
N SER A 87 -1.21 -9.80 -4.59
CA SER A 87 -1.88 -10.70 -3.66
C SER A 87 -1.02 -11.88 -3.22
N LEU A 88 -0.07 -12.32 -4.06
CA LEU A 88 0.78 -13.46 -3.76
C LEU A 88 1.79 -13.17 -2.62
N PRO A 89 2.53 -12.03 -2.61
CA PRO A 89 3.32 -11.64 -1.44
C PRO A 89 2.53 -11.62 -0.13
N ALA A 90 1.31 -11.08 -0.12
CA ALA A 90 0.43 -11.07 1.07
C ALA A 90 0.19 -12.48 1.62
N HIS A 91 -0.04 -13.43 0.72
CA HIS A 91 -0.22 -14.83 1.09
C HIS A 91 1.09 -15.48 1.60
N VAL A 92 2.22 -15.22 0.94
CA VAL A 92 3.52 -15.82 1.30
C VAL A 92 4.01 -15.32 2.66
N TYR A 93 3.84 -14.03 2.96
CA TYR A 93 4.30 -13.42 4.21
C TYR A 93 3.28 -13.50 5.35
N TYR A 94 2.08 -14.06 5.11
CA TYR A 94 0.97 -14.08 6.07
C TYR A 94 0.62 -12.68 6.62
N VAL A 95 0.79 -11.65 5.78
CA VAL A 95 0.48 -10.26 6.12
C VAL A 95 -0.78 -9.84 5.38
N GLU A 96 -1.67 -9.14 6.08
CA GLU A 96 -2.89 -8.62 5.48
C GLU A 96 -2.56 -7.71 4.29
N ARG A 97 -3.28 -7.91 3.19
CA ARG A 97 -3.11 -7.12 1.96
C ARG A 97 -3.27 -5.62 2.19
N ASP A 98 -4.14 -5.24 3.12
CA ASP A 98 -4.36 -3.84 3.49
C ASP A 98 -3.12 -3.21 4.13
N THR A 99 -2.31 -3.99 4.85
CA THR A 99 -1.02 -3.54 5.39
C THR A 99 -0.03 -3.25 4.26
N PHE A 100 0.03 -4.09 3.23
CA PHE A 100 0.89 -3.83 2.07
C PHE A 100 0.40 -2.66 1.21
N HIS A 101 -0.90 -2.49 1.04
CA HIS A 101 -1.44 -1.31 0.37
C HIS A 101 -1.14 -0.03 1.17
N TRP A 102 -1.24 -0.08 2.50
CA TRP A 102 -0.87 1.03 3.38
C TRP A 102 0.62 1.36 3.27
N ALA A 103 1.49 0.34 3.34
CA ALA A 103 2.94 0.51 3.18
C ALA A 103 3.30 1.09 1.81
N HIS A 104 2.69 0.60 0.72
CA HIS A 104 2.89 1.14 -0.62
C HIS A 104 2.57 2.63 -0.72
N ARG A 105 1.45 3.08 -0.14
CA ARG A 105 1.06 4.50 -0.15
C ARG A 105 2.09 5.36 0.59
N TRP A 106 2.57 4.91 1.75
CA TRP A 106 3.56 5.65 2.54
C TRP A 106 4.95 5.66 1.92
N LEU A 107 5.43 4.52 1.41
CA LEU A 107 6.68 4.44 0.66
C LEU A 107 6.64 5.34 -0.58
N GLY A 108 5.51 5.38 -1.30
CA GLY A 108 5.30 6.30 -2.42
C GLY A 108 5.42 7.76 -2.01
N ARG A 109 4.75 8.18 -0.93
CA ARG A 109 4.83 9.55 -0.41
C ARG A 109 6.25 9.93 0.00
N ILE A 110 6.96 9.05 0.72
CA ILE A 110 8.35 9.28 1.16
C ILE A 110 9.28 9.35 -0.05
N CYS A 111 9.11 8.47 -1.03
CA CYS A 111 9.84 8.51 -2.29
C CYS A 111 9.66 9.86 -3.01
N VAL A 112 8.43 10.38 -3.08
CA VAL A 112 8.14 11.69 -3.68
C VAL A 112 8.81 12.82 -2.88
N LEU A 113 8.76 12.80 -1.54
CA LEU A 113 9.42 13.80 -0.70
C LEU A 113 10.94 13.83 -0.96
N HIS A 114 11.59 12.67 -1.02
CA HIS A 114 13.01 12.57 -1.35
C HIS A 114 13.33 13.00 -2.77
N CYS A 115 12.44 12.69 -3.73
CA CYS A 115 12.56 13.14 -5.11
C CYS A 115 12.49 14.68 -5.21
N LEU A 116 11.57 15.32 -4.47
CA LEU A 116 11.48 16.78 -4.39
C LEU A 116 12.73 17.39 -3.73
N LEU A 117 13.21 16.78 -2.64
CA LEU A 117 14.43 17.22 -1.97
C LEU A 117 15.64 17.11 -2.89
N HIS A 118 15.80 16.01 -3.62
CA HIS A 118 16.83 15.85 -4.65
C HIS A 118 16.67 16.86 -5.79
N GLY A 119 15.45 17.01 -6.31
CA GLY A 119 15.10 17.93 -7.40
C GLY A 119 15.26 19.41 -7.05
N SER A 120 15.35 19.77 -5.76
CA SER A 120 15.64 21.14 -5.34
C SER A 120 16.98 21.67 -5.88
N VAL A 121 17.91 20.79 -6.30
CA VAL A 121 19.13 21.13 -7.06
C VAL A 121 18.78 22.01 -8.26
N LEU A 122 17.69 21.69 -8.94
CA LEU A 122 17.28 22.38 -10.16
C LEU A 122 16.86 23.81 -9.87
N GLY A 123 16.17 24.06 -8.75
CA GLY A 123 15.82 25.42 -8.33
C GLY A 123 17.04 26.26 -7.93
N ALA A 124 18.05 25.63 -7.33
CA ALA A 124 19.31 26.29 -6.98
C ALA A 124 20.15 26.62 -8.24
N ASN A 125 20.18 25.72 -9.22
CA ASN A 125 20.97 25.88 -10.45
C ASN A 125 20.27 26.70 -11.55
N ALA A 126 18.93 26.67 -11.63
CA ALA A 126 18.16 27.41 -12.64
C ALA A 126 18.31 28.94 -12.52
N ARG A 127 18.72 29.45 -11.36
CA ARG A 127 19.08 30.86 -11.20
C ARG A 127 20.33 31.25 -11.99
N ASN A 128 21.16 30.27 -12.37
CA ASN A 128 22.50 30.49 -12.92
C ASN A 128 22.72 29.89 -14.32
N THR A 129 21.77 29.14 -14.88
CA THR A 129 21.91 28.47 -16.20
C THR A 129 20.59 28.40 -16.97
N SER A 130 20.62 28.60 -18.30
CA SER A 130 19.46 28.32 -19.14
C SER A 130 19.11 26.83 -19.09
N LEU A 131 17.83 26.53 -18.91
CA LEU A 131 17.30 25.16 -18.80
C LEU A 131 17.54 24.39 -20.10
N GLY A 132 18.65 23.66 -20.18
CA GLY A 132 18.99 22.82 -21.32
C GLY A 132 18.34 21.43 -21.30
N ALA A 133 18.41 20.75 -22.45
CA ALA A 133 18.05 19.34 -22.64
C ALA A 133 18.53 18.33 -21.57
N PRO A 134 19.71 18.45 -20.91
CA PRO A 134 20.14 17.48 -19.88
C PRO A 134 19.24 17.43 -18.63
N LEU A 135 18.36 18.41 -18.42
CA LEU A 135 17.44 18.46 -17.28
C LEU A 135 16.06 17.86 -17.57
N ALA A 136 15.72 17.66 -18.85
CA ALA A 136 14.38 17.24 -19.26
C ALA A 136 14.01 15.84 -18.73
N ILE A 137 14.95 14.89 -18.78
CA ILE A 137 14.70 13.52 -18.31
C ILE A 137 14.50 13.40 -16.80
N PRO A 138 15.38 13.96 -15.93
CA PRO A 138 15.13 13.92 -14.49
C PRO A 138 13.88 14.71 -14.09
N LEU A 139 13.56 15.81 -14.79
CA LEU A 139 12.30 16.54 -14.57
C LEU A 139 11.08 15.69 -14.95
N LEU A 140 11.12 14.99 -16.09
CA LEU A 140 10.05 14.08 -16.49
C LEU A 140 9.82 13.01 -15.41
N ALA A 141 10.89 12.37 -14.92
CA ALA A 141 10.81 11.38 -13.86
C ALA A 141 10.16 11.95 -12.58
N GLY A 142 10.64 13.11 -12.11
CA GLY A 142 10.12 13.77 -10.91
C GLY A 142 8.66 14.23 -11.06
N CYS A 143 8.33 14.88 -12.18
CA CYS A 143 6.97 15.33 -12.48
C CYS A 143 6.00 14.16 -12.58
N SER A 144 6.39 13.03 -13.20
CA SER A 144 5.56 11.82 -13.25
C SER A 144 5.31 11.25 -11.85
N LEU A 145 6.33 11.16 -10.98
CA LEU A 145 6.17 10.70 -9.59
C LEU A 145 5.24 11.61 -8.78
N VAL A 146 5.43 12.93 -8.86
CA VAL A 146 4.59 13.90 -8.15
C VAL A 146 3.14 13.83 -8.65
N SER A 147 2.97 13.69 -9.97
CA SER A 147 1.65 13.61 -10.59
C SER A 147 0.85 12.37 -10.15
N ILE A 148 1.48 11.31 -9.63
CA ILE A 148 0.75 10.15 -9.10
C ILE A 148 -0.11 10.53 -7.89
N LEU A 149 0.35 11.46 -7.04
CA LEU A 149 -0.32 11.83 -5.79
C LEU A 149 -1.79 12.22 -6.01
N PRO A 150 -2.15 13.19 -6.87
CA PRO A 150 -3.55 13.57 -7.09
C PRO A 150 -4.42 12.39 -7.50
N TRP A 151 -3.94 11.53 -8.41
CA TRP A 151 -4.68 10.36 -8.89
C TRP A 151 -4.92 9.29 -7.82
N THR A 152 -4.16 9.33 -6.73
CA THR A 152 -4.30 8.41 -5.60
C THR A 152 -5.16 8.96 -4.45
N LEU A 153 -5.67 10.20 -4.53
CA LEU A 153 -6.60 10.71 -3.54
C LEU A 153 -7.88 9.87 -3.47
N ALA A 154 -8.36 9.64 -2.26
CA ALA A 154 -9.57 8.86 -2.01
C ALA A 154 -10.79 9.42 -2.77
N ALA A 155 -10.91 10.75 -2.90
CA ALA A 155 -11.99 11.39 -3.66
C ALA A 155 -11.98 10.99 -5.15
N ILE A 156 -10.81 11.05 -5.80
CA ILE A 156 -10.66 10.70 -7.22
C ILE A 156 -10.84 9.20 -7.43
N LEU A 157 -10.22 8.37 -6.59
CA LEU A 157 -10.35 6.91 -6.67
C LEU A 157 -11.77 6.40 -6.41
N ARG A 158 -12.59 7.12 -5.64
CA ARG A 158 -14.01 6.81 -5.45
C ARG A 158 -14.84 7.15 -6.69
N ARG A 159 -14.51 8.23 -7.39
CA ARG A 159 -15.24 8.68 -8.58
C ARG A 159 -14.84 7.94 -9.85
N TRP A 160 -13.55 7.68 -10.05
CA TRP A 160 -12.99 7.10 -11.28
C TRP A 160 -11.93 6.01 -10.99
N PRO A 161 -12.32 4.89 -10.35
CA PRO A 161 -11.36 3.88 -9.89
C PRO A 161 -10.53 3.25 -11.01
N GLN A 162 -11.14 2.94 -12.16
CA GLN A 162 -10.43 2.32 -13.28
C GLN A 162 -9.47 3.30 -13.97
N LEU A 163 -9.88 4.55 -14.15
CA LEU A 163 -9.04 5.58 -14.76
C LEU A 163 -7.85 5.90 -13.86
N GLY A 164 -8.09 6.11 -12.56
CA GLY A 164 -7.03 6.40 -11.60
C GLY A 164 -5.98 5.28 -11.56
N LEU A 165 -6.40 4.02 -11.63
CA LEU A 165 -5.47 2.89 -11.68
C LEU A 165 -4.66 2.85 -12.97
N LYS A 166 -5.29 3.06 -14.14
CA LYS A 166 -4.59 3.10 -15.44
C LYS A 166 -3.57 4.24 -15.49
N VAL A 167 -3.96 5.44 -15.06
CA VAL A 167 -3.09 6.61 -15.02
C VAL A 167 -1.94 6.40 -14.03
N HIS A 168 -2.19 5.82 -12.86
CA HIS A 168 -1.14 5.47 -11.90
C HIS A 168 -0.08 4.55 -12.52
N HIS A 169 -0.50 3.48 -13.21
CA HIS A 169 0.45 2.56 -13.86
C HIS A 169 1.23 3.22 -15.00
N LEU A 170 0.56 4.04 -15.82
CA LEU A 170 1.22 4.78 -16.90
C LEU A 170 2.27 5.75 -16.35
N LEU A 171 1.92 6.56 -15.34
CA LEU A 171 2.84 7.49 -14.69
C LEU A 171 3.98 6.77 -13.98
N ALA A 172 3.70 5.64 -13.31
CA ALA A 172 4.73 4.82 -12.67
C ALA A 172 5.70 4.23 -13.70
N LEU A 173 5.21 3.79 -14.87
CA LEU A 173 6.04 3.30 -15.96
C LEU A 173 6.94 4.40 -16.53
N ILE A 174 6.37 5.59 -16.80
CA ILE A 174 7.13 6.75 -17.30
C ILE A 174 8.18 7.17 -16.28
N ALA A 175 7.80 7.31 -15.00
CA ALA A 175 8.70 7.65 -13.91
C ALA A 175 9.86 6.66 -13.79
N THR A 176 9.56 5.35 -13.78
CA THR A 176 10.57 4.29 -13.65
C THR A 176 11.51 4.26 -14.85
N GLY A 177 10.98 4.37 -16.07
CA GLY A 177 11.78 4.39 -17.30
C GLY A 177 12.69 5.61 -17.40
N ALA A 178 12.14 6.80 -17.16
CA ALA A 178 12.92 8.05 -17.14
C ALA A 178 13.98 8.06 -16.03
N LEU A 179 13.65 7.54 -14.84
CA LEU A 179 14.62 7.40 -13.76
C LEU A 179 15.71 6.39 -14.08
N PHE A 180 15.37 5.24 -14.66
CA PHE A 180 16.36 4.24 -15.05
C PHE A 180 17.34 4.80 -16.08
N TYR A 181 16.84 5.53 -17.08
CA TYR A 181 17.69 6.26 -18.02
C TYR A 181 18.57 7.30 -17.32
N HIS A 182 17.99 8.10 -16.42
CA HIS A 182 18.75 9.09 -15.64
C HIS A 182 19.88 8.43 -14.83
N LEU A 183 19.65 7.25 -14.25
CA LEU A 183 20.69 6.51 -13.52
C LEU A 183 21.77 5.95 -14.44
N ILE A 184 21.44 5.58 -15.69
CA ILE A 184 22.41 5.19 -16.71
C ILE A 184 23.29 6.38 -17.10
N ASP A 185 22.67 7.52 -17.43
CA ASP A 185 23.35 8.75 -17.81
C ASP A 185 24.32 9.23 -16.72
N ARG A 186 23.89 9.13 -15.45
CA ARG A 186 24.74 9.45 -14.29
C ARG A 186 25.72 8.35 -13.89
N VAL A 187 25.77 7.23 -14.61
CA VAL A 187 26.63 6.07 -14.34
C VAL A 187 26.51 5.60 -12.87
N SER A 188 25.29 5.66 -12.33
CA SER A 188 25.04 5.36 -10.91
C SER A 188 24.86 3.85 -10.69
N SER A 189 25.52 3.30 -9.67
CA SER A 189 25.34 1.89 -9.26
C SER A 189 23.89 1.55 -8.87
N TYR A 190 23.09 2.55 -8.49
CA TYR A 190 21.68 2.38 -8.15
C TYR A 190 20.82 1.91 -9.34
N ARG A 191 21.30 1.99 -10.58
CA ARG A 191 20.63 1.40 -11.75
C ARG A 191 20.40 -0.10 -11.57
N TRP A 192 21.34 -0.82 -10.98
CA TRP A 192 21.24 -2.26 -10.75
C TRP A 192 20.27 -2.59 -9.62
N VAL A 193 20.23 -1.75 -8.60
CA VAL A 193 19.27 -1.87 -7.49
C VAL A 193 17.85 -1.68 -8.02
N LEU A 194 17.61 -0.66 -8.84
CA LEU A 194 16.32 -0.42 -9.47
C LEU A 194 15.93 -1.56 -10.43
N LEU A 195 16.88 -2.05 -11.24
CA LEU A 195 16.66 -3.19 -12.12
C LEU A 195 16.25 -4.45 -11.32
N GLY A 196 16.92 -4.72 -10.19
CA GLY A 196 16.56 -5.81 -9.30
C GLY A 196 15.13 -5.67 -8.78
N GLY A 197 14.70 -4.46 -8.41
CA GLY A 197 13.32 -4.16 -8.05
C GLY A 197 12.34 -4.46 -9.19
N ILE A 198 12.63 -4.03 -10.41
CA ILE A 198 11.79 -4.30 -11.60
C ILE A 198 11.69 -5.80 -11.87
N CYS A 199 12.82 -6.52 -11.85
CA CYS A 199 12.87 -7.96 -12.05
C CYS A 199 12.05 -8.71 -10.99
N ALA A 200 12.18 -8.31 -9.71
CA ALA A 200 11.35 -8.85 -8.64
C ALA A 200 9.86 -8.60 -8.91
N GLY A 201 9.49 -7.40 -9.34
CA GLY A 201 8.11 -7.06 -9.73
C GLY A 201 7.57 -7.96 -10.83
N CYS A 202 8.36 -8.20 -11.88
CA CYS A 202 8.00 -9.14 -12.94
C CYS A 202 7.80 -10.56 -12.41
N ALA A 203 8.69 -11.04 -11.54
CA ALA A 203 8.60 -12.38 -10.94
C ALA A 203 7.35 -12.52 -10.07
N TRP A 204 7.08 -11.56 -9.18
CA TRP A 204 5.86 -11.56 -8.35
C TRP A 204 4.58 -11.40 -9.20
N GLY A 205 4.63 -10.61 -10.27
CA GLY A 205 3.53 -10.45 -11.22
C GLY A 205 3.22 -11.75 -11.96
N ALA A 206 4.25 -12.41 -12.51
CA ALA A 206 4.12 -13.71 -13.16
C ALA A 206 3.62 -14.79 -12.17
N GLY A 207 4.18 -14.83 -10.96
CA GLY A 207 3.73 -15.74 -9.90
C GLY A 207 2.28 -15.51 -9.49
N THR A 208 1.86 -14.24 -9.36
CA THR A 208 0.45 -13.90 -9.09
C THR A 208 -0.45 -14.32 -10.24
N CYS A 209 -0.05 -14.08 -11.50
CA CYS A 209 -0.80 -14.51 -12.68
C CYS A 209 -0.97 -16.04 -12.67
N LEU A 210 0.13 -16.79 -12.52
CA LEU A 210 0.11 -18.24 -12.49
C LEU A 210 -0.74 -18.79 -11.34
N HIS A 211 -0.59 -18.23 -10.14
CA HIS A 211 -1.41 -18.58 -8.98
C HIS A 211 -2.90 -18.31 -9.26
N THR A 212 -3.24 -17.14 -9.80
CA THR A 212 -4.63 -16.85 -10.17
C THR A 212 -5.14 -17.80 -11.24
N MET A 213 -4.38 -18.10 -12.29
CA MET A 213 -4.78 -19.06 -13.32
C MET A 213 -5.00 -20.46 -12.75
N TRP A 214 -4.16 -20.91 -11.83
CA TRP A 214 -4.29 -22.21 -11.16
C TRP A 214 -5.58 -22.28 -10.34
N PHE A 215 -5.81 -21.29 -9.47
CA PHE A 215 -7.03 -21.20 -8.66
C PHE A 215 -8.28 -21.00 -9.52
N HIS A 216 -8.21 -20.18 -10.57
CA HIS A 216 -9.35 -19.91 -11.45
C HIS A 216 -9.67 -21.10 -12.36
N ARG A 217 -8.67 -21.91 -12.75
CA ARG A 217 -8.88 -23.21 -13.42
C ARG A 217 -9.64 -24.17 -12.52
N SER A 218 -9.29 -24.22 -11.23
CA SER A 218 -10.02 -25.01 -10.23
C SER A 218 -11.44 -24.48 -10.02
N TRP A 219 -11.64 -23.15 -10.00
CA TRP A 219 -12.94 -22.52 -9.72
C TRP A 219 -13.92 -22.46 -10.90
N ARG A 220 -13.42 -22.39 -12.14
CA ARG A 220 -14.25 -22.35 -13.37
C ARG A 220 -15.07 -23.63 -13.57
N ILE A 221 -14.65 -24.72 -12.94
CA ILE A 221 -15.38 -26.00 -12.92
C ILE A 221 -16.60 -25.91 -11.97
N THR A 222 -16.56 -25.05 -10.95
CA THR A 222 -17.57 -24.99 -9.86
C THR A 222 -18.48 -23.76 -9.90
N SER A 223 -18.07 -22.63 -10.50
CA SER A 223 -18.73 -21.32 -10.33
C SER A 223 -19.97 -21.04 -11.21
N ARG A 224 -20.65 -22.04 -11.76
CA ARG A 224 -21.79 -21.81 -12.69
C ARG A 224 -23.07 -21.23 -12.05
N ARG A 225 -23.12 -21.01 -10.73
CA ARG A 225 -24.28 -20.41 -10.05
C ARG A 225 -23.84 -19.43 -8.97
N ALA A 226 -23.88 -18.14 -9.29
CA ALA A 226 -23.80 -17.07 -8.30
C ALA A 226 -25.06 -16.20 -8.44
N LEU A 227 -25.82 -16.03 -7.36
CA LEU A 227 -27.00 -15.16 -7.31
C LEU A 227 -26.65 -13.93 -6.48
N ALA A 228 -26.84 -12.75 -7.08
CA ALA A 228 -26.67 -11.48 -6.39
C ALA A 228 -28.04 -10.90 -6.06
N GLN A 229 -28.28 -10.58 -4.78
CA GLN A 229 -29.48 -9.89 -4.31
C GLN A 229 -29.08 -8.64 -3.53
N SER A 230 -29.68 -7.50 -3.83
CA SER A 230 -29.47 -6.27 -3.07
C SER A 230 -30.62 -6.05 -2.09
N PHE A 231 -30.33 -5.90 -0.80
CA PHE A 231 -31.32 -5.56 0.21
C PHE A 231 -30.76 -4.50 1.16
N ASN A 232 -31.48 -3.39 1.38
CA ASN A 232 -31.08 -2.30 2.28
C ASN A 232 -29.62 -1.83 2.13
N ARG A 233 -29.19 -1.51 0.89
CA ARG A 233 -27.82 -1.09 0.55
C ARG A 233 -26.72 -2.12 0.86
N LEU A 234 -27.08 -3.33 1.27
CA LEU A 234 -26.20 -4.47 1.40
C LEU A 234 -26.36 -5.36 0.15
N LEU A 235 -25.24 -5.83 -0.38
CA LEU A 235 -25.22 -6.77 -1.49
C LEU A 235 -24.99 -8.18 -0.91
N TRP A 236 -26.01 -9.02 -1.03
CA TRP A 236 -25.93 -10.44 -0.77
C TRP A 236 -25.49 -11.16 -2.03
N LEU A 237 -24.49 -12.03 -1.90
CA LEU A 237 -24.00 -12.84 -3.01
C LEU A 237 -23.94 -14.30 -2.56
N ASP A 238 -24.88 -15.09 -3.05
CA ASP A 238 -24.89 -16.53 -2.86
C ASP A 238 -24.04 -17.18 -3.95
N ILE A 239 -22.98 -17.85 -3.53
CA ILE A 239 -22.06 -18.55 -4.42
C ILE A 239 -22.10 -20.05 -4.14
N ALA A 240 -22.15 -20.87 -5.20
CA ALA A 240 -21.91 -22.29 -5.08
C ALA A 240 -20.44 -22.53 -4.69
N VAL A 241 -20.23 -23.34 -3.65
CA VAL A 241 -18.92 -23.62 -3.06
C VAL A 241 -18.58 -25.10 -3.26
N PRO A 242 -17.33 -25.49 -3.57
CA PRO A 242 -16.90 -26.88 -3.64
C PRO A 242 -17.14 -27.66 -2.33
N MET A 243 -17.51 -28.95 -2.42
CA MET A 243 -17.82 -29.80 -1.26
C MET A 243 -16.63 -30.05 -0.32
N ASP A 244 -15.42 -29.94 -0.83
CA ASP A 244 -14.14 -30.08 -0.11
C ASP A 244 -13.73 -28.81 0.65
N TRP A 245 -14.55 -27.75 0.60
CA TRP A 245 -14.20 -26.46 1.21
C TRP A 245 -14.59 -26.38 2.70
N VAL A 246 -13.64 -26.74 3.57
CA VAL A 246 -13.76 -26.50 5.01
C VAL A 246 -13.41 -25.04 5.31
N ALA A 247 -14.40 -24.23 5.67
CA ALA A 247 -14.20 -22.83 6.07
C ALA A 247 -14.50 -22.65 7.55
N GLN A 248 -13.54 -22.11 8.31
CA GLN A 248 -13.73 -21.81 9.73
C GLN A 248 -14.40 -20.43 9.94
N PRO A 249 -15.20 -20.25 11.00
CA PRO A 249 -15.80 -18.95 11.35
C PRO A 249 -14.72 -17.87 11.51
N GLY A 250 -14.91 -16.70 10.90
CA GLY A 250 -13.99 -15.56 11.02
C GLY A 250 -12.98 -15.38 9.88
N GLN A 251 -12.90 -16.31 8.92
CA GLN A 251 -12.04 -16.17 7.75
C GLN A 251 -12.70 -15.32 6.65
N GLY A 252 -12.11 -14.16 6.32
CA GLY A 252 -12.48 -13.35 5.16
C GLY A 252 -11.87 -13.89 3.87
N LYS A 253 -12.64 -13.96 2.78
CA LYS A 253 -12.16 -14.48 1.49
C LYS A 253 -12.22 -13.42 0.40
N VAL A 254 -11.25 -13.43 -0.51
CA VAL A 254 -11.21 -12.51 -1.65
C VAL A 254 -12.09 -13.07 -2.76
N LEU A 255 -13.15 -12.33 -3.11
CA LEU A 255 -14.00 -12.64 -4.24
C LEU A 255 -13.64 -11.72 -5.42
N VAL A 256 -13.42 -12.29 -6.61
CA VAL A 256 -13.16 -11.55 -7.84
C VAL A 256 -14.40 -11.67 -8.74
N ALA A 257 -15.16 -10.58 -8.87
CA ALA A 257 -16.30 -10.53 -9.78
C ALA A 257 -15.83 -10.17 -11.20
N ALA A 258 -16.28 -10.92 -12.21
CA ALA A 258 -16.10 -10.54 -13.61
C ALA A 258 -16.84 -9.21 -13.89
N SER A 259 -16.13 -8.30 -14.56
CA SER A 259 -16.33 -6.85 -14.54
C SER A 259 -17.55 -6.30 -15.28
N SER A 260 -18.56 -7.09 -15.62
CA SER A 260 -19.75 -6.59 -16.34
C SER A 260 -20.92 -6.22 -15.43
N ILE A 261 -20.99 -6.69 -14.18
CA ILE A 261 -22.19 -6.51 -13.32
C ILE A 261 -21.96 -5.59 -12.11
N LEU A 262 -20.72 -5.36 -11.66
CA LEU A 262 -20.45 -4.60 -10.45
C LEU A 262 -19.59 -3.36 -10.72
N ARG A 263 -20.25 -2.24 -11.02
CA ARG A 263 -19.64 -0.91 -10.85
C ARG A 263 -19.30 -0.73 -9.37
N GLY A 264 -18.02 -0.86 -9.02
CA GLY A 264 -17.48 -0.29 -7.79
C GLY A 264 -17.17 -1.24 -6.62
N VAL A 265 -17.15 -2.57 -6.80
CA VAL A 265 -16.71 -3.45 -5.71
C VAL A 265 -15.18 -3.56 -5.71
N ARG A 266 -14.56 -2.76 -4.85
CA ARG A 266 -13.20 -2.99 -4.35
C ARG A 266 -13.21 -4.33 -3.62
N GLY A 267 -12.21 -5.18 -3.84
CA GLY A 267 -12.07 -6.45 -3.12
C GLY A 267 -11.80 -6.21 -1.63
N HIS A 268 -12.86 -5.97 -0.87
CA HIS A 268 -12.86 -6.11 0.59
C HIS A 268 -13.25 -7.54 0.93
N SER A 269 -12.58 -8.11 1.93
CA SER A 269 -12.96 -9.39 2.52
C SER A 269 -14.37 -9.28 3.11
N PRO A 270 -15.39 -9.96 2.57
CA PRO A 270 -16.72 -9.97 3.17
C PRO A 270 -16.70 -10.83 4.43
N GLN A 271 -17.42 -10.40 5.47
CA GLN A 271 -17.72 -11.26 6.61
C GLN A 271 -18.88 -12.21 6.23
N ARG A 272 -18.71 -13.51 6.50
CA ARG A 272 -19.71 -14.54 6.18
C ARG A 272 -20.78 -14.58 7.27
N ALA A 273 -22.02 -14.21 6.94
CA ALA A 273 -23.19 -14.57 7.71
C ALA A 273 -23.72 -15.94 7.21
N ARG A 274 -24.03 -16.87 8.13
CA ARG A 274 -24.65 -18.17 7.79
C ARG A 274 -26.11 -18.08 8.25
N SER A 275 -27.09 -18.29 7.37
CA SER A 275 -28.46 -18.52 7.81
C SER A 275 -28.55 -19.94 8.38
N THR A 276 -28.96 -20.05 9.63
CA THR A 276 -29.41 -21.32 10.22
C THR A 276 -30.93 -21.34 10.10
N ASP A 277 -31.43 -21.91 9.01
CA ASP A 277 -32.85 -22.22 8.90
C ASP A 277 -33.04 -23.67 9.37
N HIS A 278 -33.48 -23.82 10.63
CA HIS A 278 -34.02 -25.08 11.12
C HIS A 278 -35.52 -25.07 10.81
N SER A 279 -35.89 -25.56 9.63
CA SER A 279 -37.27 -25.94 9.36
C SER A 279 -37.57 -27.26 10.07
N HIS A 280 -38.41 -27.16 11.09
CA HIS A 280 -39.07 -28.27 11.75
C HIS A 280 -39.81 -29.13 10.71
N VAL A 281 -39.47 -30.41 10.68
CA VAL A 281 -40.33 -31.46 10.12
C VAL A 281 -41.25 -31.92 11.25
N THR A 282 -42.55 -31.72 11.07
CA THR A 282 -43.61 -32.51 11.69
C THR A 282 -44.39 -33.15 10.56
#